data_AF-A0A7C4CIQ3-F1
#
_entry.id   AF-A0A7C4CIQ3-F1
#
_cell.length_a   1.000
_cell.length_b   1.000
_cell.length_c   1.000
_cell.angle_alpha   90.00
_cell.angle_beta   90.00
_cell.angle_gamma   90.00
#
_symmetry.space_group_name_H-M   'P 1'
#
loop_
_entity.id
_entity.type
_entity.pdbx_description
1 polymer ?
#
loop_
_entity_poly.entity_id
_entity_poly.type
_entity_poly.pdbx_seq_one_letter_code
_entity_poly.pdbx_strand_id
1 'polypeptide(L)'
;MKCWSGCAMTPYLTLEDSGWTATHLSEPSSGAAQTATATSSRWGAAVRWRSEIMPKTAVHVIVLDEVISHLRSSSDTTERKIGELMYRNRTAAVLGAIGPDLFFWAPDYEVVRTLYNFYKNWKFAIDLYNETIGKVEDAIEALGEATMDAVGTLMPATISMIELLIDEIKETTELFKSALSTGLFAGVIEGFDAFSNPGDAPGLLHRLFDMFTPPLQAGKKEQDWYWFDVLHYRYTGRFARNLLENADTDEKLAYVFGYLTHIGCDVVGHGFVNQIVGGPYRLHPQRHATVENFIDSWKFYSKYGESINEKLHGLLQLPDKLPDDIVKLLYNSFITTYKNLPHPQRINRENQGFYSPGDLSATYEVFKFI
;
A
#
# COMPACT_ATOMS: atom_id res chain seq x y z
N MET A 1 28.59 -58.66 12.51
CA MET A 1 27.34 -58.10 11.96
C MET A 1 27.26 -56.63 12.35
N LYS A 2 27.40 -55.75 11.34
CA LYS A 2 27.07 -54.30 11.22
C LYS A 2 27.59 -53.35 12.34
N CYS A 3 28.77 -52.73 12.24
CA CYS A 3 29.22 -51.58 11.39
C CYS A 3 28.48 -50.25 11.70
N TRP A 4 29.12 -49.08 11.89
CA TRP A 4 30.51 -48.67 12.10
C TRP A 4 30.49 -47.18 12.55
N SER A 5 31.58 -46.78 13.21
CA SER A 5 31.99 -45.44 13.66
C SER A 5 32.26 -44.41 12.55
N GLY A 6 32.18 -43.12 12.90
CA GLY A 6 33.19 -42.12 12.51
C GLY A 6 32.79 -41.02 11.49
N CYS A 7 32.77 -39.76 11.96
CA CYS A 7 33.35 -38.56 11.32
C CYS A 7 32.96 -37.33 12.17
N ALA A 8 33.78 -36.87 13.11
CA ALA A 8 34.93 -35.97 12.93
C ALA A 8 34.49 -34.51 12.64
N MET A 9 34.59 -33.69 13.69
CA MET A 9 34.70 -32.23 13.61
C MET A 9 35.99 -31.85 12.86
N THR A 10 35.91 -30.88 11.95
CA THR A 10 36.87 -29.79 11.60
C THR A 10 36.62 -29.29 10.17
N PRO A 11 37.12 -28.11 9.74
CA PRO A 11 37.45 -26.91 10.52
C PRO A 11 36.82 -25.62 9.93
N TYR A 12 36.80 -24.59 10.76
CA TYR A 12 36.81 -23.19 10.33
C TYR A 12 37.92 -22.98 9.28
N LEU A 13 37.56 -22.44 8.12
CA LEU A 13 38.53 -21.84 7.23
C LEU A 13 38.86 -20.45 7.76
N THR A 14 40.07 -20.37 8.30
CA THR A 14 40.87 -19.19 8.57
C THR A 14 40.98 -18.31 7.33
N LEU A 15 40.58 -17.04 7.46
CA LEU A 15 41.29 -15.93 6.82
C LEU A 15 42.00 -15.20 7.95
N GLU A 16 43.24 -15.63 8.23
CA GLU A 16 44.22 -14.80 8.91
C GLU A 16 44.77 -13.77 7.91
N ASP A 17 45.13 -12.62 8.48
CA ASP A 17 46.05 -11.60 7.98
C ASP A 17 45.60 -10.69 6.83
N SER A 18 44.91 -9.62 7.22
CA SER A 18 45.45 -8.29 6.95
C SER A 18 45.06 -7.34 8.08
N GLY A 19 46.03 -7.06 8.94
CA GLY A 19 45.87 -6.36 10.21
C GLY A 19 45.17 -5.00 10.11
N TRP A 20 44.33 -4.74 11.10
CA TRP A 20 43.93 -3.40 11.48
C TRP A 20 44.23 -3.24 12.97
N THR A 21 45.44 -2.77 13.26
CA THR A 21 45.75 -2.15 14.55
C THR A 21 44.93 -0.87 14.68
N ALA A 22 44.13 -0.80 15.74
CA ALA A 22 43.50 0.43 16.18
C ALA A 22 44.58 1.45 16.55
N THR A 23 44.68 2.53 15.77
CA THR A 23 45.40 3.74 16.17
C THR A 23 44.43 4.89 16.31
N HIS A 24 44.37 5.35 17.56
CA HIS A 24 43.99 6.67 18.05
C HIS A 24 43.63 7.75 17.02
N LEU A 25 42.46 8.34 17.27
CA LEU A 25 42.04 9.66 16.80
C LEU A 25 43.09 10.72 17.14
N SER A 26 43.62 11.35 16.09
CA SER A 26 44.17 12.71 16.14
C SER A 26 43.79 13.42 14.84
N GLU A 27 42.97 14.46 14.92
CA GLU A 27 42.83 15.46 13.85
C GLU A 27 44.20 16.12 13.60
N PRO A 28 44.50 16.53 12.35
CA PRO A 28 44.48 17.97 12.12
C PRO A 28 44.16 18.45 10.67
N SER A 29 43.51 19.62 10.64
CA SER A 29 43.72 20.83 9.79
C SER A 29 44.05 20.76 8.28
N SER A 30 43.21 21.48 7.51
CA SER A 30 43.52 22.43 6.42
C SER A 30 44.45 22.05 5.25
N GLY A 31 43.96 22.18 4.02
CA GLY A 31 44.77 22.66 2.89
C GLY A 31 44.54 22.00 1.52
N ALA A 32 43.99 22.80 0.61
CA ALA A 32 44.22 22.85 -0.85
C ALA A 32 43.84 21.67 -1.78
N ALA A 33 43.17 22.06 -2.86
CA ALA A 33 42.65 21.28 -3.97
C ALA A 33 43.73 20.85 -4.99
N GLN A 34 43.50 19.74 -5.70
CA GLN A 34 43.43 19.70 -7.18
C GLN A 34 43.14 18.29 -7.75
N THR A 35 42.03 18.22 -8.49
CA THR A 35 41.76 17.45 -9.72
C THR A 35 42.42 16.08 -9.96
N ALA A 36 41.57 15.05 -10.02
CA ALA A 36 41.73 13.93 -10.95
C ALA A 36 40.35 13.46 -11.45
N THR A 37 40.12 13.61 -12.75
CA THR A 37 38.92 13.22 -13.49
C THR A 37 38.98 11.76 -13.94
N ALA A 38 37.80 11.14 -13.94
CA ALA A 38 37.37 9.95 -14.70
C ALA A 38 37.89 8.57 -14.28
N THR A 39 37.00 7.77 -13.68
CA THR A 39 36.38 6.57 -14.29
C THR A 39 35.48 5.85 -13.27
N SER A 40 34.18 6.15 -13.23
CA SER A 40 33.22 5.47 -12.33
C SER A 40 31.89 5.07 -13.01
N SER A 41 31.88 4.91 -14.33
CA SER A 41 30.64 4.71 -15.11
C SER A 41 29.99 3.32 -15.00
N ARG A 42 30.54 2.37 -14.23
CA ARG A 42 29.90 1.06 -13.99
C ARG A 42 29.49 0.79 -12.55
N TRP A 43 30.04 1.52 -11.58
CA TRP A 43 29.67 1.39 -10.16
C TRP A 43 28.75 2.51 -9.66
N GLY A 44 28.69 3.64 -10.38
CA GLY A 44 27.79 4.75 -10.05
C GLY A 44 26.30 4.39 -10.17
N ALA A 45 25.91 3.50 -11.08
CA ALA A 45 24.53 3.03 -11.18
C ALA A 45 24.12 2.23 -9.94
N ALA A 46 24.91 1.22 -9.54
CA ALA A 46 24.61 0.35 -8.40
C ALA A 46 24.63 1.06 -7.03
N VAL A 47 25.35 2.17 -6.90
CA VAL A 47 25.36 3.01 -5.69
C VAL A 47 24.19 4.02 -5.69
N ARG A 48 23.70 4.45 -6.85
CA ARG A 48 22.51 5.32 -6.98
C ARG A 48 21.20 4.58 -6.63
N TRP A 49 21.17 3.25 -6.81
CA TRP A 49 20.04 2.39 -6.42
C TRP A 49 19.94 2.08 -4.91
N ARG A 50 20.87 2.55 -4.06
CA ARG A 50 20.89 2.23 -2.61
C ARG A 50 20.13 3.23 -1.72
N SER A 51 19.63 4.34 -2.26
CA SER A 51 18.98 5.41 -1.49
C SER A 51 17.47 5.53 -1.72
N GLU A 52 16.84 4.50 -2.29
CA GLU A 52 15.43 4.53 -2.73
C GLU A 52 14.70 3.28 -2.25
N ILE A 53 14.66 3.09 -0.93
CA ILE A 53 14.27 1.80 -0.37
C ILE A 53 13.24 1.95 0.76
N MET A 54 12.00 1.65 0.36
CA MET A 54 10.81 1.15 1.10
C MET A 54 9.96 2.04 1.99
N PRO A 55 8.79 2.36 1.45
CA PRO A 55 7.55 2.67 2.14
C PRO A 55 6.29 2.21 1.38
N LYS A 56 5.10 2.63 1.84
CA LYS A 56 3.80 2.39 1.20
C LYS A 56 3.70 2.94 -0.24
N THR A 57 2.48 3.12 -0.72
CA THR A 57 2.08 3.48 -2.09
C THR A 57 3.00 4.46 -2.84
N ALA A 58 3.58 5.48 -2.20
CA ALA A 58 4.29 6.55 -2.91
C ALA A 58 5.60 6.06 -3.54
N VAL A 59 6.47 5.38 -2.82
CA VAL A 59 7.72 4.89 -3.43
C VAL A 59 7.52 3.72 -4.35
N HIS A 60 6.54 2.83 -4.11
CA HIS A 60 6.20 1.81 -5.10
C HIS A 60 5.91 2.44 -6.46
N VAL A 61 5.22 3.59 -6.47
CA VAL A 61 4.92 4.35 -7.69
C VAL A 61 6.13 5.11 -8.21
N ILE A 62 7.00 5.64 -7.33
CA ILE A 62 8.28 6.24 -7.75
C ILE A 62 9.17 5.21 -8.44
N VAL A 63 9.32 4.02 -7.85
CA VAL A 63 10.10 2.91 -8.41
C VAL A 63 9.48 2.44 -9.72
N LEU A 64 8.15 2.31 -9.79
CA LEU A 64 7.45 2.01 -11.03
C LEU A 64 7.82 3.02 -12.13
N ASP A 65 7.73 4.32 -11.86
CA ASP A 65 8.03 5.35 -12.85
C ASP A 65 9.50 5.32 -13.30
N GLU A 66 10.44 5.07 -12.39
CA GLU A 66 11.86 4.86 -12.73
C GLU A 66 12.07 3.60 -13.58
N VAL A 67 11.39 2.49 -13.26
CA VAL A 67 11.42 1.25 -14.04
C VAL A 67 10.88 1.48 -15.44
N ILE A 68 9.73 2.16 -15.57
CA ILE A 68 9.15 2.52 -16.88
C ILE A 68 10.15 3.35 -17.68
N SER A 69 10.73 4.40 -17.08
CA SER A 69 11.73 5.25 -17.74
C SER A 69 12.97 4.47 -18.19
N HIS A 70 13.48 3.60 -17.31
CA HIS A 70 14.65 2.78 -17.60
C HIS A 70 14.38 1.78 -18.74
N LEU A 71 13.27 1.05 -18.68
CA LEU A 71 12.90 0.07 -19.70
C LEU A 71 12.70 0.75 -21.06
N ARG A 72 12.02 1.89 -21.11
CA ARG A 72 11.80 2.65 -22.35
C ARG A 72 13.08 3.17 -23.00
N SER A 73 14.10 3.45 -22.19
CA SER A 73 15.41 3.89 -22.67
C SER A 73 16.38 2.74 -22.96
N SER A 74 15.97 1.49 -22.71
CA SER A 74 16.81 0.32 -22.98
C SER A 74 17.11 0.13 -24.46
N SER A 75 18.33 -0.34 -24.74
CA SER A 75 18.72 -0.80 -26.07
C SER A 75 18.11 -2.16 -26.43
N ASP A 76 17.67 -2.94 -25.43
CA ASP A 76 16.97 -4.19 -25.67
C ASP A 76 15.54 -3.93 -26.15
N THR A 77 15.15 -4.56 -27.26
CA THR A 77 13.85 -4.30 -27.88
C THR A 77 12.68 -4.86 -27.06
N THR A 78 12.90 -5.93 -26.31
CA THR A 78 11.89 -6.53 -25.44
C THR A 78 11.65 -5.65 -24.23
N GLU A 79 12.72 -5.24 -23.54
CA GLU A 79 12.64 -4.33 -22.39
C GLU A 79 11.94 -3.02 -22.78
N ARG A 80 12.32 -2.42 -23.91
CA ARG A 80 11.67 -1.20 -24.41
C ARG A 80 10.19 -1.38 -24.70
N LYS A 81 9.78 -2.52 -25.27
CA LYS A 81 8.36 -2.83 -25.49
C LYS A 81 7.59 -2.95 -24.18
N ILE A 82 8.17 -3.56 -23.14
CA ILE A 82 7.57 -3.66 -21.81
C ILE A 82 7.40 -2.25 -21.22
N GLY A 83 8.45 -1.43 -21.27
CA GLY A 83 8.40 -0.05 -20.78
C GLY A 83 7.34 0.80 -21.50
N GLU A 84 7.22 0.66 -22.83
CA GLU A 84 6.17 1.34 -23.62
C GLU A 84 4.75 0.85 -23.27
N LEU A 85 4.57 -0.46 -23.08
CA LEU A 85 3.29 -1.05 -22.69
C LEU A 85 2.85 -0.53 -21.31
N MET A 86 3.76 -0.52 -20.33
CA MET A 86 3.49 0.01 -18.99
C MET A 86 3.20 1.50 -19.02
N TYR A 87 3.93 2.28 -19.83
CA TYR A 87 3.71 3.73 -19.96
C TYR A 87 2.33 4.06 -20.56
N ARG A 88 1.91 3.34 -21.60
CA ARG A 88 0.60 3.54 -22.24
C ARG A 88 -0.57 3.13 -21.33
N ASN A 89 -0.36 2.13 -20.49
CA ASN A 89 -1.34 1.61 -19.54
C ASN A 89 -0.95 1.95 -18.09
N ARG A 90 -0.41 3.17 -17.87
CA ARG A 90 0.21 3.53 -16.58
C ARG A 90 -0.73 3.34 -15.40
N THR A 91 -2.01 3.67 -15.54
CA THR A 91 -3.00 3.49 -14.47
C THR A 91 -3.09 2.02 -14.00
N ALA A 92 -3.10 1.06 -14.94
CA ALA A 92 -3.08 -0.36 -14.60
C ALA A 92 -1.74 -0.76 -13.95
N ALA A 93 -0.62 -0.24 -14.46
CA ALA A 93 0.69 -0.47 -13.86
C ALA A 93 0.82 0.10 -12.43
N VAL A 94 0.23 1.27 -12.16
CA VAL A 94 0.14 1.88 -10.82
C VAL A 94 -0.69 0.99 -9.87
N LEU A 95 -1.86 0.54 -10.32
CA LEU A 95 -2.68 -0.42 -9.56
C LEU A 95 -1.89 -1.71 -9.26
N GLY A 96 -1.10 -2.17 -10.22
CA GLY A 96 -0.18 -3.29 -10.05
C GLY A 96 0.90 -3.00 -9.01
N ALA A 97 1.54 -1.83 -9.06
CA ALA A 97 2.62 -1.45 -8.16
C ALA A 97 2.17 -1.25 -6.70
N ILE A 98 0.91 -0.87 -6.46
CA ILE A 98 0.30 -0.97 -5.13
C ILE A 98 0.30 -2.43 -4.67
N GLY A 99 -0.02 -3.35 -5.58
CA GLY A 99 0.22 -4.78 -5.39
C GLY A 99 -0.57 -5.38 -4.22
N PRO A 100 0.03 -6.28 -3.44
CA PRO A 100 -0.63 -6.92 -2.30
C PRO A 100 -1.01 -5.96 -1.16
N ASP A 101 -0.45 -4.74 -1.09
CA ASP A 101 -0.86 -3.72 -0.10
C ASP A 101 -2.32 -3.29 -0.23
N LEU A 102 -2.89 -3.40 -1.43
CA LEU A 102 -4.31 -3.15 -1.65
C LEU A 102 -5.19 -3.97 -0.70
N PHE A 103 -4.77 -5.19 -0.38
CA PHE A 103 -5.52 -6.13 0.45
C PHE A 103 -5.42 -5.86 1.95
N PHE A 104 -4.66 -4.85 2.37
CA PHE A 104 -4.76 -4.32 3.73
C PHE A 104 -6.16 -3.73 4.00
N TRP A 105 -6.86 -3.32 2.94
CA TRP A 105 -8.22 -2.78 2.95
C TRP A 105 -9.29 -3.80 2.56
N ALA A 106 -9.01 -5.10 2.73
CA ALA A 106 -9.90 -6.16 2.33
C ALA A 106 -10.87 -6.60 3.46
N PRO A 107 -12.06 -7.15 3.12
CA PRO A 107 -13.14 -7.39 4.08
C PRO A 107 -12.88 -8.53 5.10
N ASP A 108 -11.78 -9.26 4.97
CA ASP A 108 -11.31 -10.25 5.95
C ASP A 108 -10.72 -9.63 7.22
N TYR A 109 -10.40 -8.32 7.17
CA TYR A 109 -10.25 -7.48 8.35
C TYR A 109 -11.63 -7.01 8.86
N GLU A 110 -11.94 -7.31 10.12
CA GLU A 110 -13.24 -6.96 10.71
C GLU A 110 -13.45 -5.44 10.78
N VAL A 111 -12.39 -4.70 11.08
CA VAL A 111 -12.41 -3.23 11.09
C VAL A 111 -12.77 -2.70 9.70
N VAL A 112 -12.11 -3.17 8.64
CA VAL A 112 -12.36 -2.78 7.25
C VAL A 112 -13.81 -3.07 6.85
N ARG A 113 -14.34 -4.23 7.21
CA ARG A 113 -15.75 -4.56 6.92
C ARG A 113 -16.71 -3.58 7.58
N THR A 114 -16.41 -3.17 8.81
CA THR A 114 -17.17 -2.15 9.52
C THR A 114 -17.08 -0.81 8.78
N LEU A 115 -15.88 -0.43 8.30
CA LEU A 115 -15.68 0.79 7.51
C LEU A 115 -16.47 0.75 6.22
N TYR A 116 -16.43 -0.37 5.52
CA TYR A 116 -17.10 -0.52 4.24
C TYR A 116 -18.62 -0.44 4.40
N ASN A 117 -19.17 -1.06 5.43
CA ASN A 117 -20.59 -0.95 5.73
C ASN A 117 -20.99 0.49 6.10
N PHE A 118 -20.16 1.19 6.87
CA PHE A 118 -20.34 2.61 7.15
C PHE A 118 -20.32 3.44 5.85
N TYR A 119 -19.30 3.27 5.02
CA TYR A 119 -19.17 3.93 3.71
C TYR A 119 -20.37 3.64 2.79
N LYS A 120 -20.86 2.41 2.74
CA LYS A 120 -22.04 2.05 1.93
C LYS A 120 -23.32 2.73 2.41
N ASN A 121 -23.56 2.71 3.73
CA ASN A 121 -24.70 3.39 4.32
C ASN A 121 -24.62 4.90 4.08
N TRP A 122 -23.41 5.45 4.15
CA TRP A 122 -23.13 6.85 3.84
C TRP A 122 -23.38 7.20 2.38
N LYS A 123 -22.82 6.41 1.46
CA LYS A 123 -23.03 6.59 0.02
C LYS A 123 -24.51 6.49 -0.34
N PHE A 124 -25.24 5.56 0.27
CA PHE A 124 -26.70 5.48 0.11
C PHE A 124 -27.40 6.76 0.58
N ALA A 125 -27.00 7.35 1.72
CA ALA A 125 -27.58 8.60 2.21
C ALA A 125 -27.32 9.77 1.25
N ILE A 126 -26.10 9.89 0.72
CA ILE A 126 -25.75 10.89 -0.30
C ILE A 126 -26.53 10.67 -1.60
N ASP A 127 -26.54 9.42 -2.10
CA ASP A 127 -27.21 9.09 -3.35
C ASP A 127 -28.73 9.35 -3.23
N LEU A 128 -29.33 9.00 -2.08
CA LEU A 128 -30.73 9.34 -1.76
C LEU A 128 -30.95 10.85 -1.78
N TYR A 129 -30.09 11.64 -1.16
CA TYR A 129 -30.18 13.12 -1.18
C TYR A 129 -30.10 13.65 -2.62
N ASN A 130 -29.10 13.24 -3.39
CA ASN A 130 -28.91 13.69 -4.77
C ASN A 130 -30.10 13.30 -5.66
N GLU A 131 -30.64 12.09 -5.49
CA GLU A 131 -31.75 11.60 -6.31
C GLU A 131 -33.12 12.15 -5.92
N THR A 132 -33.29 12.63 -4.68
CA THR A 132 -34.55 13.19 -4.19
C THR A 132 -34.52 14.70 -4.06
N ILE A 133 -33.69 15.24 -3.18
CA ILE A 133 -33.62 16.67 -2.87
C ILE A 133 -32.92 17.44 -4.00
N GLY A 134 -31.78 16.95 -4.49
CA GLY A 134 -31.06 17.63 -5.58
C GLY A 134 -31.90 17.77 -6.85
N LYS A 135 -32.66 16.73 -7.22
CA LYS A 135 -33.60 16.81 -8.35
C LYS A 135 -34.81 17.71 -8.08
N VAL A 136 -35.23 17.84 -6.82
CA VAL A 136 -36.30 18.77 -6.42
C VAL A 136 -35.80 20.21 -6.51
N GLU A 137 -34.58 20.50 -6.09
CA GLU A 137 -33.93 21.81 -6.27
C GLU A 137 -33.79 22.17 -7.75
N ASP A 138 -33.26 21.27 -8.58
CA ASP A 138 -33.14 21.46 -10.04
C ASP A 138 -34.51 21.71 -10.70
N ALA A 139 -35.54 20.98 -10.26
CA ALA A 139 -36.90 21.14 -10.75
C ALA A 139 -37.54 22.47 -10.28
N ILE A 140 -37.24 22.93 -9.08
CA ILE A 140 -37.72 24.21 -8.52
C ILE A 140 -37.02 25.39 -9.20
N GLU A 141 -35.71 25.31 -9.44
CA GLU A 141 -34.94 26.31 -10.18
C GLU A 141 -35.46 26.45 -11.62
N ALA A 142 -35.84 25.33 -12.25
CA ALA A 142 -36.48 25.32 -13.56
C ALA A 142 -37.92 25.90 -13.58
N LEU A 143 -38.60 25.97 -12.42
CA LEU A 143 -39.99 26.46 -12.29
C LEU A 143 -40.10 27.95 -11.88
N GLY A 144 -38.98 28.65 -11.63
CA GLY A 144 -38.92 30.10 -11.39
C GLY A 144 -39.28 30.56 -9.96
N GLU A 145 -38.88 31.80 -9.62
CA GLU A 145 -38.87 32.39 -8.26
C GLU A 145 -40.19 32.25 -7.46
N ALA A 146 -41.36 32.28 -8.11
CA ALA A 146 -42.65 32.16 -7.43
C ALA A 146 -42.92 30.76 -6.83
N THR A 147 -42.20 29.73 -7.29
CA THR A 147 -42.29 28.35 -6.78
C THR A 147 -41.32 28.12 -5.61
N MET A 148 -40.19 28.85 -5.57
CA MET A 148 -39.23 28.81 -4.45
C MET A 148 -39.88 29.26 -3.13
N ASP A 149 -40.69 30.31 -3.14
CA ASP A 149 -41.37 30.81 -1.94
C ASP A 149 -42.39 29.80 -1.37
N ALA A 150 -43.07 29.03 -2.24
CA ALA A 150 -44.08 28.06 -1.84
C ALA A 150 -43.49 26.72 -1.37
N VAL A 151 -42.40 26.26 -1.99
CA VAL A 151 -41.73 25.01 -1.57
C VAL A 151 -40.79 25.25 -0.39
N GLY A 152 -40.09 26.39 -0.37
CA GLY A 152 -39.25 26.84 0.73
C GLY A 152 -40.02 27.09 2.03
N THR A 153 -41.34 27.29 1.98
CA THR A 153 -42.21 27.34 3.18
C THR A 153 -42.77 25.99 3.61
N LEU A 154 -42.86 25.00 2.70
CA LEU A 154 -43.50 23.71 2.99
C LEU A 154 -42.54 22.66 3.57
N MET A 155 -41.23 22.77 3.34
CA MET A 155 -40.24 21.79 3.86
C MET A 155 -38.89 22.36 4.37
N PRO A 156 -38.75 23.63 4.83
CA PRO A 156 -37.44 24.18 5.22
C PRO A 156 -36.80 23.41 6.38
N ALA A 157 -37.61 22.97 7.36
CA ALA A 157 -37.12 22.17 8.48
C ALA A 157 -36.59 20.79 8.05
N THR A 158 -37.15 20.19 6.99
CA THR A 158 -36.72 18.87 6.50
C THR A 158 -35.45 18.97 5.67
N ILE A 159 -35.34 19.97 4.80
CA ILE A 159 -34.13 20.21 3.99
C ILE A 159 -32.96 20.56 4.91
N SER A 160 -33.13 21.53 5.82
CA SER A 160 -32.07 21.90 6.76
C SER A 160 -31.68 20.76 7.70
N MET A 161 -32.61 19.89 8.10
CA MET A 161 -32.27 18.70 8.90
C MET A 161 -31.46 17.68 8.09
N ILE A 162 -31.77 17.51 6.80
CA ILE A 162 -31.02 16.61 5.91
C ILE A 162 -29.62 17.18 5.63
N GLU A 163 -29.50 18.49 5.36
CA GLU A 163 -28.21 19.17 5.20
C GLU A 163 -27.36 19.07 6.47
N LEU A 164 -27.95 19.33 7.65
CA LEU A 164 -27.27 19.18 8.94
C LEU A 164 -26.82 17.74 9.18
N LEU A 165 -27.66 16.74 8.88
CA LEU A 165 -27.28 15.33 8.99
C LEU A 165 -26.13 14.99 8.01
N ILE A 166 -26.17 15.50 6.78
CA ILE A 166 -25.10 15.29 5.80
C ILE A 166 -23.81 15.92 6.30
N ASP A 167 -23.84 17.15 6.80
CA ASP A 167 -22.64 17.84 7.26
C ASP A 167 -22.08 17.23 8.55
N GLU A 168 -22.93 16.83 9.51
CA GLU A 168 -22.51 16.07 10.70
C GLU A 168 -21.87 14.73 10.31
N ILE A 169 -22.41 14.03 9.31
CA ILE A 169 -21.83 12.76 8.87
C ILE A 169 -20.55 12.98 8.04
N LYS A 170 -20.44 14.06 7.25
CA LYS A 170 -19.18 14.45 6.58
C LYS A 170 -18.11 14.74 7.63
N GLU A 171 -18.43 15.54 8.65
CA GLU A 171 -17.51 15.86 9.73
C GLU A 171 -17.11 14.60 10.50
N THR A 172 -18.06 13.73 10.83
CA THR A 172 -17.79 12.43 11.44
C THR A 172 -16.90 11.57 10.56
N THR A 173 -17.12 11.58 9.25
CA THR A 173 -16.32 10.84 8.27
C THR A 173 -14.91 11.37 8.17
N GLU A 174 -14.72 12.69 8.11
CA GLU A 174 -13.39 13.30 8.04
C GLU A 174 -12.64 13.16 9.37
N LEU A 175 -13.33 13.27 10.51
CA LEU A 175 -12.75 12.93 11.82
C LEU A 175 -12.36 11.46 11.90
N PHE A 176 -13.17 10.57 11.33
CA PHE A 176 -12.90 9.15 11.32
C PHE A 176 -11.74 8.77 10.38
N LYS A 177 -11.72 9.31 9.15
CA LYS A 177 -10.60 9.20 8.21
C LYS A 177 -9.34 9.79 8.83
N SER A 178 -9.44 10.95 9.47
CA SER A 178 -8.34 11.56 10.20
C SER A 178 -7.89 10.67 11.35
N ALA A 179 -8.79 10.06 12.12
CA ALA A 179 -8.43 9.15 13.21
C ALA A 179 -7.83 7.82 12.72
N LEU A 180 -8.24 7.31 11.55
CA LEU A 180 -7.61 6.14 10.92
C LEU A 180 -6.26 6.49 10.28
N SER A 181 -6.19 7.64 9.61
CA SER A 181 -4.97 8.16 9.01
C SER A 181 -3.97 8.47 10.11
N THR A 182 -4.28 9.39 11.02
CA THR A 182 -3.51 9.64 12.26
C THR A 182 -3.28 8.34 13.04
N GLY A 183 -4.26 7.44 13.09
CA GLY A 183 -4.12 6.05 13.56
C GLY A 183 -2.88 5.36 13.02
N LEU A 184 -2.85 5.23 11.70
CA LEU A 184 -1.87 4.49 10.93
C LEU A 184 -0.58 5.30 10.65
N PHE A 185 -0.60 6.62 10.85
CA PHE A 185 0.46 7.58 10.46
C PHE A 185 1.01 8.45 11.61
N ALA A 186 0.36 8.55 12.79
CA ALA A 186 0.87 9.32 13.95
C ALA A 186 2.15 8.72 14.55
N GLY A 187 2.45 7.47 14.23
CA GLY A 187 3.77 6.91 14.48
C GLY A 187 4.92 7.68 13.79
N VAL A 188 4.62 8.59 12.84
CA VAL A 188 5.62 9.30 12.01
C VAL A 188 5.70 10.80 12.30
N ILE A 189 4.61 11.46 12.68
CA ILE A 189 4.60 12.92 12.82
C ILE A 189 4.99 13.38 14.23
N GLU A 190 4.80 12.55 15.27
CA GLU A 190 5.01 12.96 16.65
C GLU A 190 5.99 12.04 17.40
N GLY A 191 7.27 12.27 17.17
CA GLY A 191 8.25 12.13 18.25
C GLY A 191 8.09 13.19 19.35
N PHE A 192 7.00 13.98 19.38
CA PHE A 192 6.94 15.21 20.18
C PHE A 192 5.78 15.38 21.17
N ASP A 193 4.71 14.56 21.23
CA ASP A 193 3.69 14.78 22.28
C ASP A 193 2.90 13.57 22.80
N ALA A 194 3.17 12.35 22.33
CA ALA A 194 2.57 11.13 22.88
C ALA A 194 3.01 10.82 24.35
N PHE A 195 4.03 11.52 24.87
CA PHE A 195 4.45 11.47 26.27
C PHE A 195 3.88 12.60 27.13
N SER A 196 3.20 13.60 26.54
CA SER A 196 2.83 14.85 27.21
C SER A 196 1.35 14.96 27.55
N ASN A 197 0.47 14.20 26.88
CA ASN A 197 -0.97 14.23 27.13
C ASN A 197 -1.57 12.82 27.25
N PRO A 198 -1.77 12.29 28.48
CA PRO A 198 -2.19 10.92 28.72
C PRO A 198 -3.72 10.68 28.63
N GLY A 199 -4.48 11.57 28.00
CA GLY A 199 -5.93 11.44 27.87
C GLY A 199 -6.35 10.61 26.65
N ASP A 200 -6.57 9.30 26.84
CA ASP A 200 -7.29 8.34 25.98
C ASP A 200 -6.85 8.10 24.50
N ALA A 201 -6.13 9.00 23.85
CA ALA A 201 -5.63 8.80 22.47
C ALA A 201 -4.69 7.58 22.31
N PRO A 202 -3.75 7.27 23.22
CA PRO A 202 -2.87 6.11 23.09
C PRO A 202 -3.62 4.77 23.07
N GLY A 203 -4.77 4.69 23.76
CA GLY A 203 -5.57 3.47 23.86
C GLY A 203 -6.34 3.15 22.59
N LEU A 204 -6.91 4.17 21.92
CA LEU A 204 -7.61 3.98 20.64
C LEU A 204 -6.62 3.60 19.53
N LEU A 205 -5.47 4.28 19.45
CA LEU A 205 -4.42 4.00 18.46
C LEU A 205 -3.88 2.57 18.59
N HIS A 206 -3.58 2.15 19.82
CA HIS A 206 -3.11 0.78 20.08
C HIS A 206 -4.15 -0.26 19.68
N ARG A 207 -5.43 -0.04 20.02
CA ARG A 207 -6.53 -0.95 19.63
C ARG A 207 -6.76 -0.99 18.12
N LEU A 208 -6.66 0.15 17.43
CA LEU A 208 -6.74 0.21 15.97
C LEU A 208 -5.61 -0.61 15.33
N PHE A 209 -4.36 -0.43 15.78
CA PHE A 209 -3.24 -1.23 15.29
C PHE A 209 -3.36 -2.72 15.62
N ASP A 210 -3.86 -3.07 16.81
CA ASP A 210 -4.08 -4.46 17.20
C ASP A 210 -5.05 -5.18 16.27
N MET A 211 -6.04 -4.48 15.72
CA MET A 211 -6.96 -5.04 14.72
C MET A 211 -6.27 -5.35 13.38
N PHE A 212 -5.15 -4.71 13.08
CA PHE A 212 -4.33 -4.97 11.89
C PHE A 212 -3.16 -5.93 12.16
N THR A 213 -2.93 -6.33 13.41
CA THR A 213 -1.85 -7.24 13.77
C THR A 213 -2.05 -8.61 13.10
N PRO A 214 -1.05 -9.11 12.33
CA PRO A 214 -1.14 -10.41 11.66
C PRO A 214 -1.44 -11.57 12.63
N PRO A 215 -2.45 -12.42 12.37
CA PRO A 215 -2.76 -13.60 13.19
C PRO A 215 -1.58 -14.58 13.31
N LEU A 216 -0.67 -14.55 12.33
CA LEU A 216 0.61 -15.25 12.36
C LEU A 216 1.44 -14.94 13.63
N GLN A 217 1.36 -13.73 14.19
CA GLN A 217 2.05 -13.37 15.44
C GLN A 217 1.63 -14.23 16.62
N ALA A 218 0.35 -14.57 16.66
CA ALA A 218 -0.22 -15.44 17.68
C ALA A 218 -0.08 -16.93 17.32
N GLY A 219 0.73 -17.28 16.31
CA GLY A 219 0.93 -18.66 15.87
C GLY A 219 -0.32 -19.32 15.29
N LYS A 220 -1.28 -18.51 14.79
CA LYS A 220 -2.52 -19.04 14.20
C LYS A 220 -2.25 -19.76 12.88
N LYS A 221 -3.17 -20.65 12.49
CA LYS A 221 -3.05 -21.41 11.24
C LYS A 221 -3.34 -20.49 10.05
N GLU A 222 -2.85 -20.85 8.86
CA GLU A 222 -3.02 -20.04 7.63
C GLU A 222 -4.50 -19.80 7.26
N GLN A 223 -5.42 -20.65 7.73
CA GLN A 223 -6.87 -20.45 7.60
C GLN A 223 -7.39 -19.21 8.35
N ASP A 224 -6.68 -18.80 9.41
CA ASP A 224 -7.02 -17.64 10.23
C ASP A 224 -6.26 -16.37 9.80
N TRP A 225 -5.33 -16.47 8.84
CA TRP A 225 -4.53 -15.32 8.38
C TRP A 225 -5.35 -14.41 7.48
N TYR A 226 -4.83 -13.21 7.21
CA TYR A 226 -5.38 -12.33 6.18
C TYR A 226 -4.83 -12.71 4.81
N TRP A 227 -5.58 -12.43 3.73
CA TRP A 227 -5.02 -12.59 2.38
C TRP A 227 -3.85 -11.65 2.13
N PHE A 228 -3.85 -10.47 2.75
CA PHE A 228 -2.68 -9.59 2.83
C PHE A 228 -1.42 -10.38 3.27
N ASP A 229 -1.49 -11.15 4.37
CA ASP A 229 -0.36 -11.93 4.86
C ASP A 229 0.08 -13.01 3.85
N VAL A 230 -0.89 -13.71 3.25
CA VAL A 230 -0.60 -14.80 2.30
C VAL A 230 0.06 -14.27 1.04
N LEU A 231 -0.41 -13.15 0.48
CA LEU A 231 0.18 -12.57 -0.71
C LEU A 231 1.63 -12.10 -0.48
N HIS A 232 1.95 -11.59 0.71
CA HIS A 232 3.31 -11.17 1.05
C HIS A 232 4.24 -12.34 1.45
N TYR A 233 3.72 -13.40 2.07
CA TYR A 233 4.56 -14.42 2.72
C TYR A 233 4.47 -15.82 2.12
N ARG A 234 3.50 -16.09 1.26
CA ARG A 234 3.19 -17.45 0.79
C ARG A 234 2.94 -17.48 -0.70
N TYR A 235 3.84 -18.18 -1.39
CA TYR A 235 3.72 -18.45 -2.82
C TYR A 235 3.63 -17.18 -3.68
N THR A 236 4.14 -16.04 -3.19
CA THR A 236 4.13 -14.72 -3.88
C THR A 236 4.61 -14.82 -5.32
N GLY A 237 5.73 -15.51 -5.57
CA GLY A 237 6.25 -15.71 -6.93
C GLY A 237 5.35 -16.61 -7.81
N ARG A 238 4.64 -17.58 -7.22
CA ARG A 238 3.66 -18.41 -7.94
C ARG A 238 2.40 -17.61 -8.28
N PHE A 239 1.93 -16.78 -7.36
CA PHE A 239 0.83 -15.86 -7.60
C PHE A 239 1.18 -14.88 -8.74
N ALA A 240 2.36 -14.27 -8.70
CA ALA A 240 2.83 -13.37 -9.75
C ALA A 240 2.98 -14.06 -11.11
N ARG A 241 3.47 -15.31 -11.15
CA ARG A 241 3.47 -16.11 -12.38
C ARG A 241 2.04 -16.35 -12.88
N ASN A 242 1.12 -16.73 -12.01
CA ASN A 242 -0.27 -16.99 -12.42
C ASN A 242 -0.98 -15.72 -12.88
N LEU A 243 -0.65 -14.55 -12.31
CA LEU A 243 -1.08 -13.25 -12.85
C LEU A 243 -0.59 -13.10 -14.30
N LEU A 244 0.70 -13.35 -14.54
CA LEU A 244 1.28 -13.24 -15.89
C LEU A 244 0.64 -14.23 -16.89
N GLU A 245 0.42 -15.47 -16.47
CA GLU A 245 -0.19 -16.52 -17.31
C GLU A 245 -1.67 -16.25 -17.62
N ASN A 246 -2.39 -15.58 -16.71
CA ASN A 246 -3.79 -15.18 -16.87
C ASN A 246 -3.97 -13.81 -17.56
N ALA A 247 -2.88 -13.09 -17.86
CA ALA A 247 -2.91 -11.80 -18.51
C ALA A 247 -2.94 -11.95 -20.05
N ASP A 248 -4.11 -11.69 -20.64
CA ASP A 248 -4.39 -11.83 -22.08
C ASP A 248 -4.60 -10.47 -22.79
N THR A 249 -4.50 -9.36 -22.06
CA THR A 249 -4.60 -8.00 -22.59
C THR A 249 -3.42 -7.13 -22.16
N ASP A 250 -3.12 -6.09 -22.93
CA ASP A 250 -2.05 -5.14 -22.60
C ASP A 250 -2.26 -4.45 -21.23
N GLU A 251 -3.51 -4.17 -20.87
CA GLU A 251 -3.86 -3.58 -19.57
C GLU A 251 -3.56 -4.55 -18.43
N LYS A 252 -3.96 -5.82 -18.56
CA LYS A 252 -3.63 -6.86 -17.57
C LYS A 252 -2.12 -7.05 -17.48
N LEU A 253 -1.40 -7.11 -18.60
CA LEU A 253 0.06 -7.21 -18.62
C LEU A 253 0.72 -6.02 -17.91
N ALA A 254 0.23 -4.80 -18.12
CA ALA A 254 0.74 -3.62 -17.42
C ALA A 254 0.53 -3.72 -15.91
N TYR A 255 -0.65 -4.17 -15.47
CA TYR A 255 -0.90 -4.49 -14.06
C TYR A 255 0.08 -5.52 -13.52
N VAL A 256 0.31 -6.63 -14.22
CA VAL A 256 1.26 -7.66 -13.77
C VAL A 256 2.68 -7.12 -13.68
N PHE A 257 3.15 -6.34 -14.66
CA PHE A 257 4.47 -5.75 -14.59
C PHE A 257 4.61 -4.75 -13.44
N GLY A 258 3.56 -3.96 -13.17
CA GLY A 258 3.47 -3.15 -11.95
C GLY A 258 3.59 -4.02 -10.69
N TYR A 259 2.83 -5.12 -10.60
CA TYR A 259 2.89 -6.06 -9.47
C TYR A 259 4.27 -6.66 -9.26
N LEU A 260 5.00 -6.93 -10.34
CA LEU A 260 6.38 -7.39 -10.26
C LEU A 260 7.34 -6.30 -9.73
N THR A 261 7.10 -5.03 -10.04
CA THR A 261 7.87 -3.93 -9.41
C THR A 261 7.63 -3.86 -7.91
N HIS A 262 6.41 -4.15 -7.43
CA HIS A 262 6.10 -4.24 -6.01
C HIS A 262 6.94 -5.33 -5.33
N ILE A 263 6.87 -6.56 -5.85
CA ILE A 263 7.66 -7.68 -5.31
C ILE A 263 9.16 -7.35 -5.32
N GLY A 264 9.66 -6.75 -6.41
CA GLY A 264 11.06 -6.34 -6.50
C GLY A 264 11.45 -5.32 -5.43
N CYS A 265 10.58 -4.35 -5.17
CA CYS A 265 10.78 -3.31 -4.16
C CYS A 265 10.84 -3.94 -2.75
N ASP A 266 9.88 -4.80 -2.40
CA ASP A 266 9.80 -5.47 -1.09
C ASP A 266 10.99 -6.36 -0.79
N VAL A 267 11.40 -7.18 -1.78
CA VAL A 267 12.53 -8.11 -1.63
C VAL A 267 13.81 -7.36 -1.31
N VAL A 268 14.03 -6.22 -1.98
CA VAL A 268 15.22 -5.40 -1.76
C VAL A 268 15.10 -4.62 -0.45
N GLY A 269 13.92 -4.09 -0.15
CA GLY A 269 13.82 -3.05 0.85
C GLY A 269 13.37 -3.43 2.24
N HIS A 270 12.63 -4.52 2.41
CA HIS A 270 12.37 -5.01 3.75
C HIS A 270 13.67 -5.40 4.47
N GLY A 271 14.74 -5.77 3.76
CA GLY A 271 16.06 -5.97 4.38
C GLY A 271 16.59 -4.74 5.11
N PHE A 272 16.31 -3.53 4.61
CA PHE A 272 16.70 -2.26 5.22
C PHE A 272 15.77 -1.89 6.38
N VAL A 273 14.45 -1.97 6.16
CA VAL A 273 13.45 -1.70 7.22
C VAL A 273 13.65 -2.65 8.41
N ASN A 274 13.91 -3.93 8.16
CA ASN A 274 14.16 -4.93 9.20
C ASN A 274 15.38 -4.59 10.07
N GLN A 275 16.42 -3.95 9.50
CA GLN A 275 17.59 -3.51 10.27
C GLN A 275 17.25 -2.36 11.22
N ILE A 276 16.36 -1.45 10.82
CA ILE A 276 15.93 -0.32 11.64
C ILE A 276 14.99 -0.79 12.76
N VAL A 277 13.98 -1.60 12.41
CA VAL A 277 12.90 -1.96 13.34
C VAL A 277 13.23 -3.15 14.25
N GLY A 278 14.24 -3.94 13.87
CA GLY A 278 14.75 -5.10 14.61
C GLY A 278 14.21 -6.46 14.16
N GLY A 279 13.46 -6.54 13.06
CA GLY A 279 12.92 -7.80 12.55
C GLY A 279 11.84 -7.63 11.46
N PRO A 280 11.24 -8.72 10.98
CA PRO A 280 10.24 -8.70 9.91
C PRO A 280 8.90 -8.07 10.34
N TYR A 281 8.12 -7.55 9.38
CA TYR A 281 6.80 -6.93 9.60
C TYR A 281 5.92 -7.77 10.50
N ARG A 282 5.84 -9.07 10.20
CA ARG A 282 5.07 -10.04 10.96
C ARG A 282 5.40 -10.13 12.44
N LEU A 283 6.46 -9.52 12.96
CA LEU A 283 6.77 -9.44 14.40
C LEU A 283 6.76 -8.00 14.93
N HIS A 284 6.83 -7.01 14.04
CA HIS A 284 6.98 -5.59 14.38
C HIS A 284 6.13 -4.66 13.50
N PRO A 285 4.80 -4.88 13.36
CA PRO A 285 3.96 -4.23 12.36
C PRO A 285 3.85 -2.72 12.61
N GLN A 286 3.74 -2.30 13.87
CA GLN A 286 3.72 -0.88 14.24
C GLN A 286 5.02 -0.16 13.87
N ARG A 287 6.17 -0.79 14.16
CA ARG A 287 7.49 -0.20 13.84
C ARG A 287 7.74 -0.16 12.34
N HIS A 288 7.33 -1.20 11.62
CA HIS A 288 7.35 -1.23 10.16
C HIS A 288 6.53 -0.08 9.59
N ALA A 289 5.25 0.01 9.97
CA ALA A 289 4.36 1.07 9.50
C ALA A 289 4.95 2.47 9.76
N THR A 290 5.52 2.72 10.94
CA THR A 290 6.22 3.97 11.25
C THR A 290 7.40 4.24 10.31
N VAL A 291 8.33 3.31 10.18
CA VAL A 291 9.55 3.51 9.38
C VAL A 291 9.22 3.65 7.90
N GLU A 292 8.30 2.84 7.39
CA GLU A 292 7.82 2.88 6.02
C GLU A 292 7.15 4.23 5.73
N ASN A 293 6.18 4.66 6.53
CA ASN A 293 5.53 5.97 6.33
C ASN A 293 6.53 7.16 6.34
N PHE A 294 7.57 7.10 7.17
CA PHE A 294 8.63 8.11 7.19
C PHE A 294 9.42 8.10 5.87
N ILE A 295 9.83 6.92 5.41
CA ILE A 295 10.54 6.78 4.14
C ILE A 295 9.69 7.28 2.97
N ASP A 296 8.38 7.05 2.99
CA ASP A 296 7.45 7.56 1.96
C ASP A 296 7.44 9.07 1.92
N SER A 297 7.17 9.67 3.08
CA SER A 297 7.06 11.11 3.21
C SER A 297 8.38 11.79 2.80
N TRP A 298 9.51 11.26 3.28
CA TRP A 298 10.84 11.78 2.95
C TRP A 298 11.19 11.60 1.47
N LYS A 299 10.99 10.41 0.91
CA LYS A 299 11.37 10.13 -0.48
C LYS A 299 10.48 10.87 -1.47
N PHE A 300 9.19 10.95 -1.17
CA PHE A 300 8.23 11.71 -1.96
C PHE A 300 8.60 13.20 -1.98
N TYR A 301 8.82 13.80 -0.80
CA TYR A 301 9.26 15.19 -0.71
C TYR A 301 10.60 15.42 -1.42
N SER A 302 11.56 14.51 -1.24
CA SER A 302 12.86 14.60 -1.92
C SER A 302 12.75 14.55 -3.45
N LYS A 303 11.78 13.82 -4.02
CA LYS A 303 11.60 13.70 -5.47
C LYS A 303 10.76 14.84 -6.06
N TYR A 304 9.71 15.27 -5.36
CA TYR A 304 8.71 16.18 -5.91
C TYR A 304 8.72 17.58 -5.30
N GLY A 305 9.40 17.81 -4.17
CA GLY A 305 9.41 19.08 -3.45
C GLY A 305 8.09 19.45 -2.77
N GLU A 306 7.15 18.51 -2.67
CA GLU A 306 5.79 18.71 -2.16
C GLU A 306 5.43 17.64 -1.15
N SER A 307 4.44 17.91 -0.30
CA SER A 307 3.95 16.94 0.67
C SER A 307 3.26 15.76 -0.02
N ILE A 308 3.46 14.55 0.52
CA ILE A 308 2.77 13.34 0.07
C ILE A 308 1.24 13.51 0.11
N ASN A 309 0.72 14.23 1.12
CA ASN A 309 -0.72 14.46 1.29
C ASN A 309 -1.32 15.40 0.23
N GLU A 310 -0.50 16.25 -0.39
CA GLU A 310 -0.97 17.25 -1.36
C GLU A 310 -1.00 16.67 -2.78
N LYS A 311 -0.01 15.85 -3.13
CA LYS A 311 0.26 15.49 -4.54
C LYS A 311 0.07 14.02 -4.87
N LEU A 312 0.17 13.11 -3.90
CA LEU A 312 0.16 11.66 -4.18
C LEU A 312 -1.11 11.24 -4.93
N HIS A 313 -2.29 11.62 -4.46
CA HIS A 313 -3.56 11.24 -5.09
C HIS A 313 -3.62 11.64 -6.58
N GLY A 314 -3.16 12.84 -6.93
CA GLY A 314 -3.09 13.32 -8.31
C GLY A 314 -2.06 12.56 -9.18
N LEU A 315 -0.98 12.05 -8.58
CA LEU A 315 0.04 11.26 -9.29
C LEU A 315 -0.42 9.82 -9.57
N LEU A 316 -1.23 9.24 -8.69
CA LEU A 316 -1.70 7.87 -8.87
C LEU A 316 -2.67 7.75 -10.05
N GLN A 317 -3.50 8.78 -10.29
CA GLN A 317 -4.51 8.80 -11.36
C GLN A 317 -5.37 7.54 -11.35
N LEU A 318 -5.81 7.15 -10.15
CA LEU A 318 -6.58 5.94 -9.92
C LEU A 318 -7.98 6.06 -10.54
N PRO A 319 -8.49 4.99 -11.18
CA PRO A 319 -9.83 5.01 -11.76
C PRO A 319 -10.92 5.10 -10.68
N ASP A 320 -12.16 5.40 -11.07
CA ASP A 320 -13.28 5.46 -10.12
C ASP A 320 -13.66 4.10 -9.54
N LYS A 321 -13.43 3.05 -10.31
CA LYS A 321 -13.59 1.66 -9.89
C LYS A 321 -12.42 0.83 -10.37
N LEU A 322 -12.14 -0.27 -9.65
CA LEU A 322 -11.18 -1.26 -10.11
C LEU A 322 -11.69 -1.83 -11.45
N PRO A 323 -10.88 -1.81 -12.53
CA PRO A 323 -11.35 -2.31 -13.82
C PRO A 323 -11.77 -3.77 -13.75
N ASP A 324 -12.92 -4.10 -14.36
CA ASP A 324 -13.52 -5.44 -14.28
C ASP A 324 -12.56 -6.55 -14.77
N ASP A 325 -11.69 -6.22 -15.71
CA ASP A 325 -10.68 -7.15 -16.23
C ASP A 325 -9.52 -7.40 -15.26
N ILE A 326 -9.16 -6.41 -14.44
CA ILE A 326 -8.22 -6.58 -13.32
C ILE A 326 -8.88 -7.38 -12.19
N VAL A 327 -10.16 -7.15 -11.90
CA VAL A 327 -10.94 -7.96 -10.95
C VAL A 327 -10.94 -9.44 -11.36
N LYS A 328 -11.26 -9.74 -12.62
CA LYS A 328 -11.22 -11.11 -13.16
C LYS A 328 -9.81 -11.70 -13.09
N LEU A 329 -8.79 -10.93 -13.44
CA LEU A 329 -7.39 -11.35 -13.38
C LEU A 329 -7.00 -11.78 -11.97
N LEU A 330 -7.28 -10.94 -10.97
CA LEU A 330 -7.02 -11.21 -9.56
C LEU A 330 -7.78 -12.46 -9.09
N TYR A 331 -9.10 -12.50 -9.32
CA TYR A 331 -9.95 -13.62 -8.93
C TYR A 331 -9.43 -14.96 -9.49
N ASN A 332 -9.19 -15.01 -10.80
CA ASN A 332 -8.69 -16.22 -11.45
C ASN A 332 -7.31 -16.63 -10.92
N SER A 333 -6.45 -15.65 -10.64
CA SER A 333 -5.09 -15.91 -10.13
C SER A 333 -5.11 -16.38 -8.67
N PHE A 334 -6.02 -15.89 -7.83
CA PHE A 334 -6.22 -16.40 -6.47
C PHE A 334 -6.60 -17.89 -6.51
N ILE A 335 -7.63 -18.21 -7.29
CA ILE A 335 -8.13 -19.59 -7.41
C ILE A 335 -7.03 -20.50 -7.98
N THR A 336 -6.39 -20.10 -9.07
CA THR A 336 -5.33 -20.88 -9.72
C THR A 336 -4.15 -21.13 -8.79
N THR A 337 -3.79 -20.15 -7.96
CA THR A 337 -2.64 -20.26 -7.07
C THR A 337 -2.93 -21.09 -5.83
N TYR A 338 -4.07 -20.86 -5.17
CA TYR A 338 -4.28 -21.30 -3.78
C TYR A 338 -5.35 -22.37 -3.60
N LYS A 339 -6.15 -22.74 -4.63
CA LYS A 339 -7.25 -23.72 -4.49
C LYS A 339 -6.85 -25.04 -3.82
N ASN A 340 -5.61 -25.49 -4.05
CA ASN A 340 -5.08 -26.74 -3.51
C ASN A 340 -3.98 -26.52 -2.45
N LEU A 341 -3.86 -25.30 -1.91
CA LEU A 341 -2.88 -24.93 -0.88
C LEU A 341 -3.61 -24.45 0.37
N PRO A 342 -2.99 -24.48 1.56
CA PRO A 342 -3.53 -23.79 2.71
C PRO A 342 -3.64 -22.28 2.43
N HIS A 343 -4.78 -21.69 2.81
CA HIS A 343 -5.10 -20.27 2.58
C HIS A 343 -6.17 -19.78 3.57
N PRO A 344 -6.41 -18.46 3.67
CA PRO A 344 -7.39 -17.86 4.57
C PRO A 344 -8.81 -18.35 4.33
N GLN A 345 -9.56 -18.55 5.42
CA GLN A 345 -10.99 -18.94 5.41
C GLN A 345 -11.83 -18.08 6.40
N ARG A 346 -11.34 -16.87 6.67
CA ARG A 346 -11.98 -15.91 7.60
C ARG A 346 -13.34 -15.43 7.11
N ILE A 347 -13.51 -15.34 5.79
CA ILE A 347 -14.74 -14.91 5.11
C ILE A 347 -15.14 -15.92 4.03
N ASN A 348 -16.32 -15.76 3.44
CA ASN A 348 -16.77 -16.53 2.27
C ASN A 348 -16.53 -18.04 2.41
N ARG A 349 -16.91 -18.64 3.54
CA ARG A 349 -16.60 -20.05 3.86
C ARG A 349 -17.24 -21.02 2.85
N GLU A 350 -18.39 -20.64 2.32
CA GLU A 350 -19.09 -21.32 1.23
C GLU A 350 -18.29 -21.30 -0.09
N ASN A 351 -17.45 -20.29 -0.30
CA ASN A 351 -16.49 -20.19 -1.40
C ASN A 351 -15.06 -20.52 -0.94
N GLN A 352 -14.93 -21.41 0.05
CA GLN A 352 -13.67 -21.89 0.59
C GLN A 352 -12.71 -20.80 1.13
N GLY A 353 -13.16 -19.57 1.37
CA GLY A 353 -12.27 -18.48 1.83
C GLY A 353 -11.84 -17.50 0.74
N PHE A 354 -12.14 -17.77 -0.53
CA PHE A 354 -11.76 -16.90 -1.63
C PHE A 354 -12.62 -15.65 -1.72
N TYR A 355 -11.98 -14.52 -2.03
CA TYR A 355 -12.69 -13.31 -2.42
C TYR A 355 -13.58 -13.56 -3.64
N SER A 356 -14.81 -13.06 -3.58
CA SER A 356 -15.65 -12.88 -4.75
C SER A 356 -15.18 -11.66 -5.55
N PRO A 357 -15.57 -11.51 -6.83
CA PRO A 357 -15.35 -10.27 -7.57
C PRO A 357 -15.84 -9.02 -6.82
N GLY A 358 -16.96 -9.12 -6.10
CA GLY A 358 -17.49 -8.02 -5.29
C GLY A 358 -16.61 -7.64 -4.11
N ASP A 359 -15.93 -8.61 -3.48
CA ASP A 359 -14.97 -8.33 -2.40
C ASP A 359 -13.72 -7.62 -2.91
N LEU A 360 -13.27 -7.95 -4.13
CA LEU A 360 -12.15 -7.27 -4.78
C LEU A 360 -12.50 -5.82 -5.12
N SER A 361 -13.70 -5.58 -5.64
CA SER A 361 -14.21 -4.22 -5.88
C SER A 361 -14.35 -3.43 -4.58
N ALA A 362 -14.91 -4.04 -3.53
CA ALA A 362 -15.07 -3.41 -2.22
C ALA A 362 -13.71 -3.03 -1.59
N THR A 363 -12.72 -3.92 -1.67
CA THR A 363 -11.34 -3.65 -1.22
C THR A 363 -10.80 -2.36 -1.85
N TYR A 364 -11.00 -2.20 -3.16
CA TYR A 364 -10.56 -1.01 -3.88
C TYR A 364 -11.36 0.25 -3.51
N GLU A 365 -12.68 0.13 -3.35
CA GLU A 365 -13.53 1.25 -2.91
C GLU A 365 -13.09 1.79 -1.55
N VAL A 366 -12.78 0.91 -0.59
CA VAL A 366 -12.26 1.32 0.71
C VAL A 366 -10.89 1.97 0.57
N PHE A 367 -9.98 1.35 -0.19
CA PHE A 367 -8.64 1.91 -0.43
C PHE A 367 -8.68 3.30 -1.05
N LYS A 368 -9.60 3.58 -1.98
CA LYS A 368 -9.75 4.90 -2.60
C LYS A 368 -10.41 5.92 -1.66
N PHE A 369 -11.25 5.45 -0.75
CA PHE A 369 -11.98 6.31 0.19
C PHE A 369 -11.10 6.84 1.33
N ILE A 370 -10.16 6.02 1.80
CA ILE A 370 -9.13 6.36 2.78
C ILE A 370 -8.02 7.16 2.11
#